data_AF-A0A7R9FTJ8-F1
#
_entry.id   AF-A0A7R9FTJ8-F1
#
_cell.length_a   1.000
_cell.length_b   1.000
_cell.length_c   1.000
_cell.angle_alpha   90.00
_cell.angle_beta   90.00
_cell.angle_gamma   90.00
#
_symmetry.space_group_name_H-M   'P 1'
#
loop_
_entity.id
_entity.type
_entity.pdbx_description
1 polymer ?
#
loop_
_entity_poly.entity_id
_entity_poly.type
_entity_poly.pdbx_seq_one_letter_code
_entity_poly.pdbx_strand_id
1 'polypeptide(L)'
;MNLLGAFLLLLPLFVFVEAVSQPGYTLESTTCKAHYLKLHNGAESFEEARKRCMEDGGDLVTDNRGREWHYAIASYLKKKIKEPFFGVLIGAYRKGNNFVWVDGEEIS
;
A
#
# COMPACT_ATOMS: atom_id res chain seq x y z
N MET A 1 16.94 30.24 48.66
CA MET A 1 15.53 30.58 48.41
C MET A 1 15.41 30.79 46.91
N ASN A 2 15.04 29.77 46.11
CA ASN A 2 13.65 29.39 45.80
C ASN A 2 12.84 30.63 45.32
N LEU A 3 12.18 30.67 44.16
CA LEU A 3 11.43 29.62 43.49
C LEU A 3 10.97 30.14 42.10
N LEU A 4 11.00 29.27 41.08
CA LEU A 4 10.11 29.20 39.88
C LEU A 4 10.02 30.42 38.92
N GLY A 5 9.95 30.25 37.60
CA GLY A 5 9.37 29.13 36.89
C GLY A 5 9.99 28.91 35.52
N ALA A 6 10.25 27.63 35.25
CA ALA A 6 10.45 27.10 33.92
C ALA A 6 9.18 27.38 33.10
N PHE A 7 9.31 28.19 32.05
CA PHE A 7 8.32 28.24 30.99
C PHE A 7 8.54 26.99 30.11
N LEU A 8 8.12 25.83 30.62
CA LEU A 8 7.88 24.65 29.81
C LEU A 8 6.67 24.97 28.93
N LEU A 9 6.93 25.60 27.78
CA LEU A 9 5.95 25.68 26.71
C LEU A 9 5.65 24.24 26.28
N LEU A 10 4.48 23.78 26.70
CA LEU A 10 3.75 22.66 26.11
C LEU A 10 3.52 22.99 24.63
N LEU A 11 4.53 22.77 23.79
CA LEU A 11 4.27 22.52 22.39
C LEU A 11 3.47 21.21 22.38
N PRO A 12 2.21 21.19 21.91
CA PRO A 12 1.59 19.92 21.63
C PRO A 12 2.57 19.20 20.71
N LEU A 13 2.89 17.96 21.05
CA LEU A 13 3.53 17.04 20.13
C LEU A 13 2.66 17.04 18.88
N PHE A 14 2.95 17.95 17.95
CA PHE A 14 2.63 17.80 16.55
C PHE A 14 3.42 16.56 16.18
N VAL A 15 2.77 15.40 16.36
CA VAL A 15 3.17 14.18 15.69
C VAL A 15 2.96 14.54 14.23
N PHE A 16 3.99 15.11 13.64
CA PHE A 16 4.08 15.26 12.21
C PHE A 16 4.21 13.82 11.72
N VAL A 17 3.06 13.21 11.38
CA VAL A 17 3.06 12.02 10.56
C VAL A 17 3.50 12.51 9.20
N GLU A 18 4.81 12.73 9.04
CA GLU A 18 5.39 12.80 7.70
C GLU A 18 5.05 11.45 7.08
N ALA A 19 4.26 11.48 6.01
CA ALA A 19 4.16 10.36 5.10
C ALA A 19 5.59 10.05 4.64
N VAL A 20 6.29 9.15 5.36
CA VAL A 20 7.63 8.72 4.99
C VAL A 20 7.49 8.10 3.61
N SER A 21 8.01 8.79 2.60
CA SER A 21 8.03 8.27 1.25
C SER A 21 8.92 7.02 1.25
N GLN A 22 8.29 5.85 1.17
CA GLN A 22 9.04 4.61 1.05
C GLN A 22 9.68 4.56 -0.35
N PRO A 23 11.01 4.34 -0.48
CA PRO A 23 11.67 4.34 -1.78
C PRO A 23 11.01 3.37 -2.76
N GLY A 24 10.64 3.89 -3.94
CA GLY A 24 9.99 3.11 -5.01
C GLY A 24 8.47 2.98 -4.88
N TYR A 25 7.86 3.39 -3.77
CA TYR A 25 6.41 3.47 -3.64
C TYR A 25 5.88 4.79 -4.22
N THR A 26 4.71 4.72 -4.85
CA THR A 26 3.95 5.88 -5.30
C THR A 26 2.76 6.08 -4.38
N LEU A 27 2.61 7.29 -3.86
CA LEU A 27 1.45 7.69 -3.09
C LEU A 27 0.28 7.96 -4.04
N GLU A 28 -0.80 7.20 -3.90
CA GLU A 28 -2.10 7.50 -4.48
C GLU A 28 -3.03 7.90 -3.33
N SER A 29 -3.45 9.16 -3.30
CA SER A 29 -4.27 9.70 -2.21
C SER A 29 -5.67 10.03 -2.72
N THR A 30 -6.69 9.61 -1.96
CA THR A 30 -8.01 10.26 -1.98
C THR A 30 -8.09 11.28 -0.85
N THR A 31 -9.21 12.02 -0.75
CA THR A 31 -9.41 13.13 0.19
C THR A 31 -9.18 12.74 1.67
N CYS A 32 -9.25 11.44 2.01
CA CYS A 32 -9.05 10.94 3.38
C CYS A 32 -8.17 9.67 3.51
N LYS A 33 -7.67 9.10 2.41
CA LYS A 33 -6.88 7.85 2.45
C LYS A 33 -5.65 7.95 1.56
N ALA A 34 -4.49 7.65 2.14
CA ALA A 34 -3.22 7.52 1.46
C ALA A 34 -2.94 6.04 1.20
N HIS A 35 -2.69 5.68 -0.06
CA HIS A 35 -2.29 4.35 -0.45
C HIS A 35 -0.91 4.37 -1.08
N TYR A 36 -0.09 3.37 -0.78
CA TYR A 36 1.25 3.24 -1.35
C TYR A 36 1.29 2.02 -2.27
N LEU A 37 1.64 2.25 -3.54
CA LEU A 37 1.73 1.21 -4.56
C LEU A 37 3.14 1.15 -5.14
N LYS A 38 3.68 -0.07 -5.27
CA LYS A 38 4.95 -0.36 -5.93
C LYS A 38 4.73 -1.48 -6.96
N LEU A 39 5.14 -1.22 -8.20
CA LEU A 39 5.11 -2.21 -9.28
C LEU A 39 6.50 -2.81 -9.44
N HIS A 40 6.57 -4.14 -9.40
CA HIS A 40 7.75 -4.89 -9.80
C HIS A 40 7.63 -5.35 -11.25
N ASN A 41 8.73 -5.29 -11.99
CA ASN A 41 8.81 -5.80 -13.35
C ASN A 41 9.47 -7.18 -13.34
N GLY A 42 9.01 -8.07 -14.23
CA GLY A 42 9.53 -9.43 -14.37
C GLY A 42 8.42 -10.46 -14.39
N ALA A 43 8.70 -11.62 -14.97
CA ALA A 43 7.83 -12.79 -14.87
C ALA A 43 8.24 -13.57 -13.62
N GLU A 44 7.36 -13.62 -12.63
CA GLU A 44 7.57 -14.32 -11.36
C GLU A 44 6.42 -15.26 -11.08
N SER A 45 6.67 -16.30 -10.30
CA SER A 45 5.57 -17.06 -9.70
C SER A 45 4.83 -16.19 -8.67
N PHE A 46 3.60 -16.58 -8.32
CA PHE A 46 2.81 -15.88 -7.30
C PHE A 46 3.55 -15.82 -5.95
N GLU A 47 4.20 -16.92 -5.55
CA GLU A 47 4.93 -17.01 -4.27
C GLU A 47 6.15 -16.09 -4.24
N GLU A 48 6.94 -16.06 -5.32
CA GLU A 48 8.09 -15.18 -5.45
C GLU A 48 7.69 -13.69 -5.45
N ALA A 49 6.65 -13.34 -6.23
CA ALA A 49 6.12 -11.99 -6.28
C ALA A 49 5.63 -11.53 -4.89
N ARG A 50 4.89 -12.39 -4.18
CA ARG A 50 4.42 -12.11 -2.82
C ARG A 50 5.57 -11.92 -1.85
N LYS A 51 6.53 -12.85 -1.86
CA LYS A 51 7.72 -12.78 -1.01
C LYS A 51 8.46 -11.46 -1.21
N ARG A 52 8.67 -11.04 -2.46
CA ARG A 52 9.32 -9.77 -2.77
C ARG A 52 8.53 -8.57 -2.24
N CYS A 53 7.22 -8.52 -2.43
CA CYS A 53 6.39 -7.44 -1.88
C CYS A 53 6.46 -7.39 -0.34
N MET A 54 6.55 -8.55 0.33
CA MET A 54 6.74 -8.63 1.78
C MET A 54 8.13 -8.19 2.23
N GLU A 55 9.18 -8.50 1.47
CA GLU A 55 10.56 -8.04 1.74
C GLU A 55 10.68 -6.50 1.65
N ASP A 56 9.87 -5.86 0.80
CA ASP A 56 9.77 -4.40 0.71
C ASP A 56 8.88 -3.76 1.81
N GLY A 57 8.29 -4.56 2.70
CA GLY A 57 7.42 -4.09 3.78
C GLY A 57 5.95 -3.92 3.39
N GLY A 58 5.52 -4.47 2.26
CA GLY A 58 4.11 -4.54 1.83
C GLY A 58 3.58 -5.99 1.73
N ASP A 59 2.62 -6.19 0.84
CA ASP A 59 2.14 -7.51 0.36
C ASP A 59 1.58 -7.28 -1.07
N LEU A 60 1.17 -8.35 -1.77
CA LEU A 60 0.47 -8.20 -3.05
C LEU A 60 -0.81 -7.38 -2.87
N VAL A 61 -1.14 -6.56 -3.88
CA VAL A 61 -2.30 -5.68 -3.83
C VAL A 61 -3.61 -6.47 -3.75
N THR A 62 -4.49 -6.10 -2.83
CA THR A 62 -5.85 -6.64 -2.68
C THR A 62 -6.86 -5.59 -3.13
N ASP A 63 -7.90 -5.98 -3.89
CA ASP A 63 -8.92 -5.06 -4.42
C ASP A 63 -10.26 -5.21 -3.69
N ASN A 64 -10.22 -5.16 -2.36
CA ASN A 64 -11.36 -5.34 -1.44
C ASN A 64 -11.72 -4.08 -0.63
N ARG A 65 -11.07 -2.93 -0.88
CA ARG A 65 -11.23 -1.72 -0.05
C ARG A 65 -12.23 -0.69 -0.61
N GLY A 66 -13.08 -1.12 -1.55
CA GLY A 66 -14.11 -0.30 -2.18
C GLY A 66 -13.65 0.48 -3.41
N ARG A 67 -14.60 1.20 -4.03
CA ARG A 67 -14.45 1.80 -5.36
C ARG A 67 -13.31 2.81 -5.49
N GLU A 68 -13.08 3.62 -4.47
CA GLU A 68 -11.98 4.60 -4.47
C GLU A 68 -10.62 3.91 -4.62
N TRP A 69 -10.43 2.79 -3.93
CA TRP A 69 -9.19 2.02 -3.98
C TRP A 69 -9.01 1.32 -5.33
N HIS A 70 -10.09 0.72 -5.85
CA HIS A 70 -10.11 0.14 -7.19
C HIS A 70 -9.63 1.16 -8.25
N TYR A 71 -10.14 2.39 -8.21
CA TYR A 71 -9.72 3.43 -9.14
C TYR A 71 -8.26 3.87 -8.93
N ALA A 72 -7.78 3.92 -7.69
CA ALA A 72 -6.38 4.22 -7.41
C ALA A 72 -5.45 3.16 -8.02
N ILE A 73 -5.75 1.86 -7.86
CA ILE A 73 -5.01 0.76 -8.50
C ILE A 73 -5.05 0.91 -10.03
N ALA A 74 -6.24 1.05 -10.61
CA ALA A 74 -6.40 1.15 -12.06
C ALA A 74 -5.65 2.36 -12.65
N SER A 75 -5.73 3.52 -11.98
CA SER A 75 -5.00 4.74 -12.36
C SER A 75 -3.49 4.54 -12.29
N TYR A 76 -3.00 3.93 -11.21
CA TYR A 76 -1.59 3.62 -11.04
C TYR A 76 -1.07 2.68 -12.14
N LEU A 77 -1.78 1.57 -12.39
CA LEU A 77 -1.41 0.61 -13.44
C LEU A 77 -1.41 1.27 -14.82
N LYS A 78 -2.41 2.09 -15.14
CA LYS A 78 -2.47 2.84 -16.41
C LYS A 78 -1.28 3.79 -16.61
N LYS A 79 -0.75 4.39 -15.53
CA LYS A 79 0.44 5.25 -15.58
C LYS A 79 1.73 4.44 -15.77
N LYS A 80 1.82 3.24 -15.18
CA LYS A 80 3.05 2.44 -15.13
C LYS A 80 3.19 1.45 -16.29
N ILE A 81 2.10 0.86 -16.74
CA ILE A 81 2.07 -0.15 -17.79
C ILE A 81 1.76 0.53 -19.11
N LYS A 82 2.76 0.58 -20.01
CA LYS A 82 2.62 1.18 -21.34
C LYS A 82 2.36 0.16 -22.44
N GLU A 83 2.67 -1.11 -22.17
CA GLU A 83 2.58 -2.21 -23.15
C GLU A 83 1.29 -3.02 -22.95
N PRO A 84 0.51 -3.30 -24.01
CA PRO A 84 -0.84 -3.86 -23.91
C PRO A 84 -0.91 -5.35 -23.53
N PHE A 85 0.22 -6.07 -23.47
CA PHE A 85 0.26 -7.53 -23.24
C PHE A 85 0.86 -7.97 -21.91
N PHE A 86 1.06 -7.06 -20.95
CA PHE A 86 1.53 -7.42 -19.62
C PHE A 86 0.36 -7.70 -18.67
N GLY A 87 0.28 -8.95 -18.19
CA GLY A 87 -0.53 -9.29 -17.02
C GLY A 87 0.12 -8.76 -15.73
N VAL A 88 -0.71 -8.47 -14.73
CA VAL A 88 -0.26 -8.05 -13.39
C VAL A 88 -0.69 -9.12 -12.39
N LEU A 89 0.25 -9.53 -11.54
CA LEU A 89 -0.09 -10.37 -10.39
C LEU A 89 -0.68 -9.50 -9.27
N ILE A 90 -1.89 -9.86 -8.84
CA ILE A 90 -2.56 -9.29 -7.66
C ILE A 90 -2.75 -10.37 -6.61
N GLY A 91 -3.06 -9.99 -5.38
CA GLY A 91 -3.10 -10.85 -4.21
C GLY A 91 -4.29 -11.82 -4.12
N ALA A 92 -4.91 -12.20 -5.24
CA ALA A 92 -5.99 -13.19 -5.27
C ALA A 92 -5.42 -14.59 -5.46
N TYR A 93 -5.77 -15.54 -4.59
CA TYR A 93 -5.37 -16.94 -4.73
C TYR A 93 -6.50 -17.91 -4.36
N ARG A 94 -6.40 -19.15 -4.85
CA ARG A 94 -7.38 -20.19 -4.57
C ARG A 94 -7.08 -20.86 -3.24
N LYS A 95 -8.08 -20.93 -2.36
CA LYS A 95 -8.04 -21.65 -1.07
C LYS A 95 -9.19 -22.66 -1.05
N GLY A 96 -8.90 -23.91 -1.37
CA GLY A 96 -9.91 -24.95 -1.57
C GLY A 96 -10.81 -24.63 -2.77
N ASN A 97 -12.11 -24.44 -2.52
CA ASN A 97 -13.09 -24.10 -3.56
C ASN A 97 -13.34 -22.59 -3.71
N ASN A 98 -12.77 -21.76 -2.83
CA ASN A 98 -12.98 -20.32 -2.84
C ASN A 98 -11.73 -19.59 -3.35
N PHE A 99 -11.92 -18.36 -3.81
CA PHE A 99 -10.82 -17.41 -3.98
C PHE A 99 -10.81 -16.44 -2.80
N VAL A 100 -9.62 -16.14 -2.31
CA VAL A 100 -9.39 -15.25 -1.18
C VAL A 100 -8.24 -14.30 -1.50
N TRP A 101 -8.23 -13.16 -0.84
CA TRP A 101 -7.15 -12.19 -0.87
C TRP A 101 -6.00 -12.61 0.05
N VAL A 102 -4.79 -12.10 -0.19
CA VAL A 102 -3.58 -12.37 0.63
C VAL A 102 -3.71 -11.91 2.08
N ASP A 103 -4.62 -10.97 2.36
CA ASP A 103 -5.01 -10.53 3.71
C ASP A 103 -6.01 -11.49 4.41
N GLY A 104 -6.51 -12.50 3.69
CA GLY A 104 -7.38 -13.55 4.19
C GLY A 104 -8.87 -13.32 3.97
N GLU A 105 -9.27 -12.16 3.43
CA GLU A 105 -10.67 -11.88 3.12
C GLU A 105 -11.14 -12.66 1.88
N GLU A 106 -12.42 -13.02 1.82
CA GLU A 106 -13.01 -13.63 0.63
C GLU A 106 -13.21 -12.58 -0.48
N ILE A 107 -13.14 -13.01 -1.74
CA ILE A 107 -13.45 -12.14 -2.87
C ILE A 107 -14.98 -11.95 -2.94
N SER A 108 -15.43 -10.69 -2.86
CA SER A 108 -16.83 -10.27 -2.98
C SER A 108 -17.21 -9.83 -4.38
#